data_AF-A0A495FEB5-F1
#
_entry.id   AF-A0A495FEB5-F1
#
_cell.length_a   1.000
_cell.length_b   1.000
_cell.length_c   1.000
_cell.angle_alpha   90.00
_cell.angle_beta   90.00
_cell.angle_gamma   90.00
#
_symmetry.space_group_name_H-M   'P 1'
#
loop_
_entity.id
_entity.type
_entity.pdbx_description
1 polymer ?
#
loop_
_entity_poly.entity_id
_entity_poly.type
_entity_poly.pdbx_seq_one_letter_code
_entity_poly.pdbx_strand_id
1 'polypeptide(L)'
;MEEQIQEILATYRSSINDDKILFSPHIPPKKLTNAVSEFGGNDGVDDVLALIDNTVFGNAKDGLLLTRSALHVHNMLEAPFHLLLSDIKDVQFQGGRLESVLTINGTYVFRSNVPKSSNVALFAEMLTAIVDTVKRHASNACPSQSAKESLRELKELFDEGFLTEAEYTQKRQVLVAQI
;
A
#
# COMPACT_ATOMS: atom_id res chain seq x y z
N MET A 1 -3.12 -11.32 -3.99
CA MET A 1 -2.90 -9.96 -3.45
C MET A 1 -3.75 -9.72 -2.22
N GLU A 2 -5.08 -9.84 -2.34
CA GLU A 2 -6.04 -9.54 -1.26
C GLU A 2 -5.76 -10.29 0.05
N GLU A 3 -5.61 -11.61 0.00
CA GLU A 3 -5.33 -12.44 1.18
C GLU A 3 -4.03 -12.02 1.91
N GLN A 4 -2.96 -11.72 1.17
CA GLN A 4 -1.70 -11.24 1.73
C GLN A 4 -1.86 -9.89 2.43
N ILE A 5 -2.64 -8.97 1.85
CA ILE A 5 -2.93 -7.68 2.49
C ILE A 5 -3.71 -7.89 3.79
N GLN A 6 -4.68 -8.82 3.81
CA GLN A 6 -5.43 -9.14 5.03
C GLN A 6 -4.55 -9.74 6.12
N GLU A 7 -3.60 -10.62 5.77
CA GLU A 7 -2.63 -11.19 6.73
C GLU A 7 -1.72 -10.12 7.34
N ILE A 8 -1.24 -9.19 6.50
CA ILE A 8 -0.46 -8.03 6.96
C ILE A 8 -1.30 -7.20 7.93
N LEU A 9 -2.53 -6.82 7.55
CA LEU A 9 -3.41 -6.04 8.40
C LEU A 9 -3.71 -6.73 9.73
N ALA A 10 -3.97 -8.03 9.73
CA ALA A 10 -4.22 -8.80 10.95
C ALA A 10 -3.02 -8.77 11.91
N THR A 11 -1.81 -8.93 11.36
CA THR A 11 -0.55 -8.89 12.13
C THR A 11 -0.37 -7.52 12.80
N TYR A 12 -0.43 -6.44 12.03
CA TYR A 12 -0.18 -5.10 12.56
C TYR A 12 -1.32 -4.57 13.43
N ARG A 13 -2.58 -4.88 13.12
CA ARG A 13 -3.73 -4.55 13.97
C ARG A 13 -3.59 -5.13 15.38
N SER A 14 -3.03 -6.33 15.52
CA SER A 14 -2.80 -6.94 16.83
C SER A 14 -1.66 -6.28 17.62
N SER A 15 -0.71 -5.65 16.90
CA SER A 15 0.49 -5.04 17.47
C SER A 15 0.28 -3.56 17.81
N ILE A 16 -0.58 -2.87 17.07
CA ILE A 16 -0.89 -1.45 17.26
C ILE A 16 -1.92 -1.29 18.38
N ASN A 17 -1.51 -0.63 19.46
CA ASN A 17 -2.37 -0.33 20.61
C ASN A 17 -2.55 1.19 20.75
N ASP A 18 -3.40 1.74 19.88
CA ASP A 18 -3.71 3.16 19.76
C ASP A 18 -5.17 3.37 19.35
N ASP A 19 -5.92 4.23 20.04
CA ASP A 19 -7.30 4.56 19.68
C ASP A 19 -7.39 5.55 18.51
N LYS A 20 -6.24 6.10 18.09
CA LYS A 20 -6.11 6.98 16.92
C LYS A 20 -5.77 6.23 15.64
N ILE A 21 -5.41 4.95 15.71
CA ILE A 21 -5.14 4.12 14.53
C ILE A 21 -6.22 3.03 14.43
N LEU A 22 -7.09 3.16 13.45
CA LEU A 22 -8.32 2.38 13.30
C LEU A 22 -8.24 1.52 12.05
N PHE A 23 -8.77 0.31 12.12
CA PHE A 23 -8.72 -0.67 11.04
C PHE A 23 -10.11 -1.07 10.59
N SER A 24 -10.29 -1.26 9.29
CA SER A 24 -11.53 -1.84 8.75
C SER A 24 -11.74 -3.27 9.29
N PRO A 25 -13.00 -3.72 9.52
CA PRO A 25 -14.27 -2.99 9.39
C PRO A 25 -14.66 -2.18 10.65
N HIS A 26 -13.72 -1.94 11.59
CA HIS A 26 -14.02 -1.39 12.92
C HIS A 26 -13.78 0.12 13.02
N ILE A 27 -13.81 0.83 11.89
CA ILE A 27 -13.72 2.29 11.86
C ILE A 27 -15.11 2.87 12.14
N PRO A 28 -15.29 3.75 13.15
CA PRO A 28 -16.58 4.36 13.42
C PRO A 28 -17.11 5.11 12.18
N PRO A 29 -18.37 4.90 11.75
CA PRO A 29 -18.90 5.45 10.51
C PRO A 29 -18.73 6.96 10.39
N LYS A 30 -18.97 7.71 11.48
CA LYS A 30 -18.79 9.16 11.51
C LYS A 30 -17.35 9.60 11.25
N LYS A 31 -16.35 8.87 11.77
CA LYS A 31 -14.94 9.16 11.53
C LYS A 31 -14.57 8.88 10.08
N LEU A 32 -15.05 7.76 9.54
CA LEU A 32 -14.85 7.43 8.13
C LEU A 32 -15.46 8.49 7.21
N THR A 33 -16.71 8.89 7.43
CA THR A 33 -17.36 9.97 6.65
C THR A 33 -16.58 11.28 6.72
N ASN A 34 -16.09 11.66 7.89
CA ASN A 34 -15.27 12.86 8.03
C ASN A 34 -13.95 12.74 7.27
N ALA A 35 -13.23 11.64 7.41
CA ALA A 35 -11.95 11.43 6.73
C ALA A 35 -12.12 11.46 5.21
N VAL A 36 -13.11 10.73 4.68
CA VAL A 36 -13.45 10.71 3.25
C VAL A 36 -13.74 12.12 2.73
N SER A 37 -14.57 12.88 3.46
CA SER A 37 -14.95 14.24 3.07
C SER A 37 -13.79 15.24 3.09
N GLU A 38 -12.86 15.13 4.04
CA GLU A 38 -11.78 16.10 4.22
C GLU A 38 -10.52 15.72 3.42
N PHE A 39 -10.27 14.42 3.20
CA PHE A 39 -9.03 13.95 2.57
C PHE A 39 -9.14 13.94 1.04
N GLY A 40 -10.24 14.50 0.50
CA GLY A 40 -10.47 14.71 -0.93
C GLY A 40 -10.91 13.46 -1.69
N GLY A 41 -11.42 12.42 -1.01
CA GLY A 41 -11.77 11.14 -1.64
C GLY A 41 -13.28 10.98 -1.88
N ASN A 42 -13.70 10.85 -3.14
CA ASN A 42 -14.93 10.11 -3.49
C ASN A 42 -14.58 8.66 -3.90
N ASP A 43 -13.30 8.37 -4.11
CA ASP A 43 -12.82 7.13 -4.69
C ASP A 43 -12.25 6.28 -3.55
N GLY A 44 -12.93 5.21 -3.16
CA GLY A 44 -12.35 4.19 -2.26
C GLY A 44 -12.88 4.12 -0.82
N VAL A 45 -14.08 4.64 -0.53
CA VAL A 45 -14.74 4.41 0.78
C VAL A 45 -14.92 2.91 1.05
N ASP A 46 -15.30 2.16 0.03
CA ASP A 46 -15.51 0.70 0.12
C ASP A 46 -14.20 -0.10 0.20
N ASP A 47 -13.06 0.58 0.06
CA ASP A 47 -11.74 -0.04 -0.06
C ASP A 47 -10.76 0.41 1.02
N VAL A 48 -11.29 1.00 2.10
CA VAL A 48 -10.51 1.45 3.25
C VAL A 48 -9.94 0.27 4.03
N LEU A 49 -8.65 0.34 4.29
CA LEU A 49 -7.91 -0.60 5.12
C LEU A 49 -7.69 -0.06 6.53
N ALA A 50 -7.24 1.19 6.64
CA ALA A 50 -6.89 1.81 7.92
C ALA A 50 -7.04 3.34 7.90
N LEU A 51 -7.21 3.93 9.08
CA LEU A 51 -7.32 5.37 9.33
C LEU A 51 -6.42 5.76 10.50
N ILE A 52 -5.56 6.75 10.31
CA ILE A 52 -4.90 7.48 11.38
C ILE A 52 -5.66 8.79 11.59
N ASP A 53 -6.24 8.94 12.78
CA ASP A 53 -6.91 10.15 13.23
C ASP A 53 -5.91 11.06 13.94
N ASN A 54 -5.46 12.11 13.24
CA ASN A 54 -4.51 13.09 13.76
C ASN A 54 -5.16 14.18 14.62
N THR A 55 -6.47 14.11 14.82
CA THR A 55 -7.18 15.18 15.52
C THR A 55 -7.11 14.99 17.03
N VAL A 56 -6.81 16.07 17.74
CA VAL A 56 -6.78 16.09 19.21
C VAL A 56 -8.12 15.60 19.77
N PHE A 57 -9.23 16.13 19.25
CA PHE A 57 -10.59 15.78 19.67
C PHE A 57 -11.16 14.50 19.03
N GLY A 58 -10.42 13.83 18.16
CA GLY A 58 -10.78 12.53 17.59
C GLY A 58 -11.97 12.55 16.62
N ASN A 59 -12.12 13.61 15.83
CA ASN A 59 -13.16 13.70 14.80
C ASN A 59 -12.72 13.18 13.42
N ALA A 60 -11.45 12.78 13.26
CA ALA A 60 -10.85 12.26 12.03
C ALA A 60 -10.92 13.19 10.80
N LYS A 61 -11.01 14.50 11.03
CA LYS A 61 -10.89 15.52 9.96
C LYS A 61 -9.45 15.88 9.61
N ASP A 62 -8.47 15.17 10.16
CA ASP A 62 -7.04 15.36 9.93
C ASP A 62 -6.33 14.01 10.08
N GLY A 63 -5.34 13.73 9.24
CA GLY A 63 -4.52 12.52 9.31
C GLY A 63 -4.41 11.75 7.99
N LEU A 64 -4.43 10.42 8.08
CA LEU A 64 -4.13 9.52 6.97
C LEU A 64 -5.21 8.47 6.77
N LEU A 65 -5.68 8.27 5.54
CA LEU A 65 -6.63 7.24 5.17
C LEU A 65 -5.98 6.32 4.14
N LEU A 66 -5.73 5.08 4.54
CA LEU A 66 -5.16 4.05 3.67
C LEU A 66 -6.28 3.25 3.02
N THR A 67 -6.31 3.26 1.69
CA THR A 67 -7.14 2.37 0.87
C THR A 67 -6.25 1.29 0.23
N ARG A 68 -6.82 0.36 -0.54
CA ARG A 68 -5.99 -0.63 -1.26
C ARG A 68 -5.14 -0.05 -2.37
N SER A 69 -5.49 1.13 -2.88
CA SER A 69 -4.85 1.74 -4.05
C SER A 69 -4.01 2.97 -3.70
N ALA A 70 -4.35 3.69 -2.62
CA ALA A 70 -3.69 4.94 -2.27
C ALA A 70 -3.61 5.21 -0.76
N LEU A 71 -2.66 6.06 -0.40
CA LEU A 71 -2.64 6.76 0.88
C LEU A 71 -3.18 8.18 0.66
N HIS A 72 -4.32 8.49 1.27
CA HIS A 72 -4.92 9.82 1.25
C HIS A 72 -4.46 10.58 2.49
N VAL A 73 -4.09 11.84 2.28
CA VAL A 73 -3.40 12.68 3.26
C VAL A 73 -4.16 13.98 3.41
N HIS A 74 -4.46 14.34 4.65
CA HIS A 74 -4.93 15.66 5.00
C HIS A 74 -4.19 16.14 6.24
N ASN A 75 -3.54 17.29 6.11
CA ASN A 75 -2.94 18.03 7.21
C ASN A 75 -3.69 19.35 7.35
N MET A 76 -3.95 19.77 8.59
CA MET A 76 -4.62 21.04 8.85
C MET A 76 -3.94 22.21 8.12
N LEU A 77 -4.74 23.03 7.44
CA LEU A 77 -4.32 24.20 6.67
C LEU A 77 -3.54 23.89 5.38
N GLU A 78 -3.41 22.62 4.99
CA GLU A 78 -2.86 22.19 3.71
C GLU A 78 -3.97 21.68 2.79
N ALA A 79 -3.72 21.69 1.47
CA ALA A 79 -4.63 21.05 0.54
C ALA A 79 -4.47 19.52 0.66
N PRO A 80 -5.57 18.74 0.73
CA PRO A 80 -5.49 17.29 0.74
C PRO A 80 -4.86 16.78 -0.55
N PHE A 81 -4.12 15.67 -0.45
CA PHE A 81 -3.53 14.98 -1.59
C PHE A 81 -3.52 13.48 -1.35
N HIS A 82 -3.20 12.71 -2.38
CA HIS A 82 -3.05 11.26 -2.26
C HIS A 82 -1.83 10.76 -3.03
N LEU A 83 -1.32 9.61 -2.59
CA LEU A 83 -0.20 8.91 -3.19
C LEU A 83 -0.66 7.50 -3.56
N LEU A 84 -0.57 7.15 -4.85
CA LEU A 84 -0.84 5.77 -5.28
C LEU A 84 0.20 4.84 -4.67
N LEU A 85 -0.24 3.69 -4.11
CA LEU A 85 0.67 2.72 -3.50
C LEU A 85 1.69 2.16 -4.49
N SER A 86 1.33 2.11 -5.79
CA SER A 86 2.24 1.74 -6.88
C SER A 86 3.42 2.70 -7.03
N ASP A 87 3.24 3.97 -6.68
CA ASP A 87 4.20 5.06 -6.92
C ASP A 87 5.08 5.34 -5.70
N ILE A 88 4.72 4.75 -4.55
CA ILE A 88 5.51 4.81 -3.32
C ILE A 88 6.77 3.97 -3.51
N LYS A 89 7.94 4.59 -3.53
CA LYS A 89 9.25 3.94 -3.62
C LYS A 89 9.85 3.66 -2.24
N ASP A 90 9.65 4.59 -1.32
CA ASP A 90 10.27 4.58 0.00
C ASP A 90 9.33 5.22 1.03
N VAL A 91 9.26 4.61 2.21
CA VAL A 91 8.46 5.07 3.36
C VAL A 91 9.41 5.18 4.54
N GLN A 92 9.57 6.39 5.07
CA GLN A 92 10.49 6.66 6.17
C GLN A 92 9.74 7.20 7.37
N PHE A 93 10.02 6.60 8.51
CA PHE A 93 9.51 7.04 9.79
C PHE A 93 10.64 7.61 10.64
N GLN A 94 10.39 8.80 11.22
CA GLN A 94 11.28 9.42 12.18
C GLN A 94 10.52 9.72 13.47
N GLY A 95 10.84 8.97 14.53
CA GLY A 95 10.37 9.26 15.88
C GLY A 95 11.18 10.39 16.51
N GLY A 96 10.51 11.45 16.94
CA GLY A 96 11.10 12.56 17.70
C GLY A 96 10.63 12.60 19.14
N ARG A 97 11.26 13.46 19.96
CA ARG A 97 10.82 13.71 21.35
C ARG A 97 9.49 14.45 21.44
N LEU A 98 9.16 15.26 20.43
CA LEU A 98 7.97 16.12 20.41
C LEU A 98 6.91 15.62 19.43
N GLU A 99 7.34 15.07 18.30
CA GLU A 99 6.47 14.64 17.22
C GLU A 99 7.12 13.48 16.46
N SER A 100 6.26 12.68 15.84
CA SER A 100 6.63 11.70 14.84
C SER A 100 6.44 12.29 13.45
N VAL A 101 7.30 11.91 12.51
CA VAL A 101 7.23 12.34 11.12
C VAL A 101 7.26 11.12 10.21
N LEU A 102 6.34 11.10 9.24
CA LEU A 102 6.32 10.15 8.12
C LEU A 102 6.64 10.92 6.84
N THR A 103 7.63 10.45 6.10
CA THR A 103 7.93 10.93 4.75
C THR A 103 7.81 9.79 3.75
N ILE A 104 7.36 10.11 2.55
CA ILE A 104 7.21 9.15 1.45
C ILE A 104 7.89 9.74 0.22
N ASN A 105 8.79 8.96 -0.40
CA ASN A 105 9.60 9.43 -1.53
C ASN A 105 10.37 10.74 -1.22
N GLY A 106 10.80 10.93 0.04
CA GLY A 106 11.44 12.16 0.52
C GLY A 106 10.48 13.36 0.69
N THR A 107 9.20 13.21 0.37
CA THR A 107 8.18 14.24 0.57
C THR A 107 7.53 14.09 1.94
N TYR A 108 7.27 15.22 2.58
CA TYR A 108 6.54 15.28 3.84
C TYR A 108 5.09 14.81 3.67
N VAL A 109 4.67 13.85 4.49
CA VAL A 109 3.30 13.31 4.44
C VAL A 109 2.55 13.60 5.73
N PHE A 110 3.18 13.36 6.88
CA PHE A 110 2.49 13.40 8.15
C PHE A 110 3.43 13.78 9.28
N ARG A 111 2.96 14.65 10.19
CA ARG A 111 3.60 15.01 11.45
C ARG A 111 2.55 14.95 12.54
N SER A 112 2.90 14.32 13.65
CA SER A 112 1.95 14.20 14.73
C SER A 112 2.58 13.95 16.09
N ASN A 113 1.94 14.52 17.10
CA ASN A 113 2.08 14.18 18.50
C ASN A 113 0.80 13.54 19.10
N VAL A 114 -0.15 13.15 18.25
CA VAL A 114 -1.49 12.65 18.65
C VAL A 114 -1.50 11.11 18.78
N PRO A 115 -1.33 10.29 17.74
CA PRO A 115 -1.04 8.87 17.93
C PRO A 115 0.34 8.69 18.56
N LYS A 116 0.52 7.60 19.32
CA LYS A 116 1.82 7.30 19.92
C LYS A 116 2.85 7.04 18.81
N SER A 117 4.01 7.67 18.93
CA SER A 117 5.12 7.54 17.97
C SER A 117 5.47 6.08 17.64
N SER A 118 5.43 5.17 18.61
CA SER A 118 5.71 3.74 18.37
C SER A 118 4.65 3.07 17.48
N ASN A 119 3.39 3.46 17.61
CA ASN A 119 2.30 2.91 16.79
C ASN A 119 2.31 3.50 15.37
N VAL A 120 2.75 4.76 15.22
CA VAL A 120 2.99 5.36 13.89
C VAL A 120 4.16 4.64 13.18
N ALA A 121 5.19 4.24 13.92
CA ALA A 121 6.28 3.42 13.37
C ALA A 121 5.75 2.08 12.84
N LEU A 122 4.94 1.37 13.63
CA LEU A 122 4.29 0.13 13.21
C LEU A 122 3.37 0.33 11.99
N PHE A 123 2.64 1.44 11.93
CA PHE A 123 1.85 1.78 10.74
C PHE A 123 2.72 2.02 9.51
N ALA A 124 3.87 2.68 9.66
CA ALA A 124 4.81 2.89 8.56
C ALA A 124 5.37 1.55 8.05
N GLU A 125 5.75 0.64 8.94
CA GLU A 125 6.17 -0.71 8.58
C GLU A 125 5.07 -1.49 7.85
N MET A 126 3.83 -1.40 8.35
CA MET A 126 2.67 -2.00 7.69
C MET A 126 2.45 -1.43 6.28
N LEU A 127 2.52 -0.11 6.13
CA LEU A 127 2.39 0.57 4.84
C LEU A 127 3.45 0.08 3.86
N THR A 128 4.72 -0.02 4.30
CA THR A 128 5.81 -0.59 3.49
C THR A 128 5.49 -2.01 3.03
N ALA A 129 5.04 -2.88 3.94
CA ALA A 129 4.68 -4.27 3.60
C ALA A 129 3.53 -4.36 2.59
N ILE A 130 2.52 -3.49 2.70
CA ILE A 130 1.42 -3.40 1.74
C ILE A 130 1.94 -2.89 0.39
N VAL A 131 2.74 -1.83 0.36
CA VAL A 131 3.34 -1.28 -0.86
C VAL A 131 4.17 -2.34 -1.60
N ASP A 132 4.99 -3.10 -0.88
CA ASP A 132 5.79 -4.18 -1.46
C ASP A 132 4.91 -5.31 -2.02
N THR A 133 3.79 -5.59 -1.37
CA THR A 133 2.79 -6.53 -1.88
C THR A 133 2.17 -6.01 -3.19
N VAL A 134 1.71 -4.76 -3.21
CA VAL A 134 1.14 -4.14 -4.41
C VAL A 134 2.14 -4.16 -5.56
N LYS A 135 3.41 -3.80 -5.33
CA LYS A 135 4.45 -3.82 -6.35
C LYS A 135 4.73 -5.21 -6.91
N ARG A 136 4.83 -6.24 -6.06
CA ARG A 136 5.02 -7.63 -6.50
C ARG A 136 3.89 -8.10 -7.40
N HIS A 137 2.66 -7.75 -7.07
CA HIS A 137 1.50 -8.14 -7.88
C HIS A 137 1.40 -7.29 -9.16
N ALA A 138 1.80 -6.02 -9.15
CA ALA A 138 1.89 -5.19 -10.36
C ALA A 138 2.99 -5.68 -11.33
N SER A 139 4.15 -6.10 -10.80
CA SER A 139 5.21 -6.68 -11.61
C SER A 139 4.80 -8.03 -12.22
N ASN A 140 4.08 -8.86 -11.46
CA ASN A 140 3.60 -10.15 -11.95
C ASN A 140 2.42 -10.01 -12.94
N ALA A 141 1.66 -8.92 -12.87
CA ALA A 141 0.59 -8.58 -13.81
C ALA A 141 1.07 -7.85 -15.06
N CYS A 142 2.30 -7.31 -15.07
CA CYS A 142 2.87 -6.65 -16.23
C CYS A 142 3.18 -7.70 -17.32
N PRO A 143 2.59 -7.59 -18.54
CA PRO A 143 2.79 -8.57 -19.61
C PRO A 143 4.27 -8.84 -19.91
N SER A 144 5.10 -7.80 -19.83
CA SER A 144 6.54 -7.91 -20.10
C SER A 144 7.34 -8.71 -19.07
N GLN A 145 6.89 -8.81 -17.81
CA GLN A 145 7.54 -9.62 -16.77
C GLN A 145 7.02 -11.05 -16.79
N SER A 146 5.70 -11.24 -16.92
CA SER A 146 5.09 -12.55 -17.12
C SER A 146 5.61 -13.25 -18.39
N ALA A 147 5.80 -12.51 -19.49
CA ALA A 147 6.39 -13.05 -20.72
C ALA A 147 7.87 -13.43 -20.55
N LYS A 148 8.65 -12.67 -19.77
CA LYS A 148 10.06 -13.00 -19.47
C LYS A 148 10.18 -14.27 -18.62
N GLU A 149 9.32 -14.44 -17.62
CA GLU A 149 9.27 -15.67 -16.80
C GLU A 149 8.82 -16.87 -17.63
N SER A 150 7.76 -16.72 -18.42
CA SER A 150 7.28 -17.76 -19.34
C SER A 150 8.35 -18.17 -20.37
N LEU A 151 9.15 -17.22 -20.87
CA LEU A 151 10.28 -17.51 -21.76
C LEU A 151 11.38 -18.31 -21.08
N ARG A 152 11.61 -18.09 -19.79
CA ARG A 152 12.60 -18.83 -18.99
C ARG A 152 12.12 -20.27 -18.77
N GLU A 153 10.89 -20.47 -18.32
CA GLU A 153 10.30 -21.82 -18.14
C GLU A 153 10.25 -22.58 -19.47
N LEU A 154 9.87 -21.91 -20.56
CA LEU A 154 9.86 -22.51 -21.89
C LEU A 154 11.25 -22.99 -22.32
N LYS A 155 12.31 -22.25 -21.96
CA LYS A 155 13.68 -22.65 -22.23
C LYS A 155 14.10 -23.85 -21.38
N GLU A 156 13.75 -23.86 -20.09
CA GLU A 156 14.02 -24.98 -19.19
C GLU A 156 13.38 -26.28 -19.71
N LEU A 157 12.12 -26.23 -20.15
CA LEU A 157 11.43 -27.39 -20.74
C LEU A 157 12.07 -27.90 -22.05
N PHE A 158 12.63 -27.00 -22.87
CA PHE A 158 13.36 -27.39 -24.07
C PHE A 158 14.71 -28.03 -23.74
N ASP A 159 15.45 -27.44 -22.80
CA ASP A 159 16.73 -27.97 -22.33
C ASP A 159 16.57 -29.37 -21.69
N GLU A 160 15.45 -29.61 -21.01
CA GLU A 160 15.08 -30.91 -20.41
C GLU A 160 14.53 -31.93 -21.43
N GLY A 161 14.36 -31.54 -22.70
CA GLY A 161 13.88 -32.42 -23.76
C GLY A 161 12.36 -32.70 -23.74
N PHE A 162 11.59 -31.92 -22.97
CA PHE A 162 10.12 -32.01 -22.95
C PHE A 162 9.46 -31.32 -24.15
N LEU A 163 10.22 -30.57 -24.95
CA LEU A 163 9.75 -29.87 -26.14
C LEU A 163 10.66 -30.15 -27.33
N THR A 164 10.06 -30.28 -28.51
CA THR A 164 10.80 -30.27 -29.77
C THR A 164 11.23 -28.85 -30.15
N GLU A 165 12.23 -28.73 -31.03
CA GLU A 165 12.72 -27.42 -31.50
C GLU A 165 11.62 -26.60 -32.20
N ALA A 166 10.72 -27.27 -32.93
CA ALA A 166 9.57 -26.64 -33.58
C ALA A 166 8.58 -26.06 -32.54
N GLU A 167 8.24 -26.83 -31.50
CA GLU A 167 7.32 -26.40 -30.44
C GLU A 167 7.91 -25.26 -29.60
N TYR A 168 9.20 -25.35 -29.26
CA TYR A 168 9.92 -24.29 -28.57
C TYR A 168 9.89 -22.98 -29.38
N THR A 169 10.22 -23.05 -30.67
CA THR A 169 10.28 -21.87 -31.55
C THR A 169 8.92 -21.18 -31.68
N GLN A 170 7.86 -21.96 -31.89
CA GLN A 170 6.50 -21.43 -32.01
C GLN A 170 6.03 -20.76 -30.71
N LYS A 171 6.18 -21.44 -29.57
CA LYS A 171 5.77 -20.89 -28.26
C LYS A 171 6.59 -19.65 -27.89
N ARG A 172 7.89 -19.65 -28.19
CA ARG A 172 8.79 -18.51 -27.96
C ARG A 172 8.35 -17.29 -28.77
N GLN A 173 7.96 -17.47 -30.03
CA GLN A 173 7.53 -16.37 -30.90
C GLN A 173 6.28 -15.67 -30.36
N VAL A 174 5.32 -16.43 -29.82
CA VAL A 174 4.12 -15.87 -29.19
C VAL A 174 4.45 -15.06 -27.94
N LEU A 175 5.33 -15.58 -27.08
CA LEU A 175 5.73 -14.90 -25.84
C LEU A 175 6.56 -13.64 -26.10
N VAL A 176 7.45 -13.64 -27.10
CA VAL A 176 8.23 -12.45 -27.48
C VAL A 176 7.34 -11.34 -28.01
N ALA A 177 6.21 -11.65 -28.64
CA ALA A 177 5.26 -10.65 -29.13
C ALA A 177 4.47 -9.93 -28.02
N GLN A 178 4.59 -10.37 -26.76
CA GLN A 178 3.94 -9.80 -25.58
C GLN A 178 4.86 -8.87 -24.76
N ILE A 179 6.11 -8.68 -25.21
CA ILE A 179 7.13 -7.81 -24.59
C ILE A 179 7.24 -6.51 -25.39
#